data_AF-A0A2J8JRF8-F1
#
_entry.id   AF-A0A2J8JRF8-F1
#
_cell.length_a   1.000
_cell.length_b   1.000
_cell.length_c   1.000
_cell.angle_alpha   90.00
_cell.angle_beta   90.00
_cell.angle_gamma   90.00
#
_symmetry.space_group_name_H-M   'P 1'
#
loop_
_entity.id
_entity.type
_entity.pdbx_description
1 polymer ?
#
loop_
_entity_poly.entity_id
_entity_poly.type
_entity_poly.pdbx_seq_one_letter_code
_entity_poly.pdbx_strand_id
1 'polypeptide(L)'
;RKSAYKIVSGEAESVEVTPENLQDFVGKPVFTVERMYDVTPPGVVMGLAWTAMGGSTLFVETSLRRPQDKDAKGDKDGSLEVTGQLGDVMKESARIAYTFARAFLMQHAPANDYLVTSHIHLHVPEGATPKDGPSAGCTIVTALLSLAMGRPVRQNLAMTGEVSLTGKILPVGGIKEKTIAAQAGLTLTLPPGQARRGDVHRPASREQEGLL
;
A
#
# COMPACT_ATOMS: atom_id res chain seq x y z
N ARG A 1 9.24 25.25 -27.11
CA ARG A 1 8.29 26.06 -27.91
C ARG A 1 8.14 27.47 -27.34
N LYS A 2 7.82 27.67 -26.05
CA LYS A 2 7.80 29.01 -25.42
C LYS A 2 9.15 29.72 -25.38
N SER A 3 10.25 28.99 -25.13
CA SER A 3 11.62 29.54 -25.22
C SER A 3 11.95 30.05 -26.62
N ALA A 4 11.69 29.23 -27.65
CA ALA A 4 11.87 29.62 -29.04
C ALA A 4 11.00 30.83 -29.44
N TYR A 5 9.77 30.93 -28.90
CA TYR A 5 8.92 32.10 -29.12
C TYR A 5 9.55 33.39 -28.57
N LYS A 6 10.08 33.38 -27.34
CA LYS A 6 10.77 34.55 -26.74
C LYS A 6 12.00 35.01 -27.54
N ILE A 7 12.73 34.06 -28.13
CA ILE A 7 13.90 34.38 -28.96
C ILE A 7 13.47 35.01 -30.29
N VAL A 8 12.44 34.44 -30.93
CA VAL A 8 11.93 34.94 -32.22
C VAL A 8 11.15 36.25 -32.08
N SER A 9 10.51 36.50 -30.94
CA SER A 9 9.83 37.77 -30.63
C SER A 9 10.77 38.90 -30.24
N GLY A 10 12.08 38.64 -30.11
CA GLY A 10 13.08 39.64 -29.75
C GLY A 10 13.10 39.99 -28.26
N GLU A 11 12.42 39.22 -27.41
CA GLU A 11 12.38 39.44 -25.96
C GLU A 11 13.68 38.99 -25.26
N ALA A 12 14.44 38.06 -25.85
CA ALA A 12 15.71 37.59 -25.32
C ALA A 12 16.60 37.00 -26.43
N GLU A 13 17.91 37.23 -26.40
CA GLU A 13 18.85 36.60 -27.33
C GLU A 13 19.14 35.13 -26.97
N SER A 14 19.09 34.79 -25.68
CA SER A 14 19.22 33.44 -25.17
C SER A 14 18.30 33.23 -23.97
N VAL A 15 17.86 31.99 -23.77
CA VAL A 15 16.94 31.64 -22.67
C VAL A 15 17.57 30.53 -21.84
N GLU A 16 17.93 30.85 -20.61
CA GLU A 16 18.33 29.87 -19.59
C GLU A 16 17.11 29.48 -18.75
N VAL A 17 16.83 28.18 -18.67
CA VAL A 17 15.70 27.65 -17.90
C VAL A 17 16.20 27.19 -16.54
N THR A 18 15.69 27.81 -15.48
CA THR A 18 16.02 27.51 -14.07
C THR A 18 14.78 26.97 -13.35
N PRO A 19 14.93 26.33 -12.17
CA PRO A 19 13.80 25.86 -11.38
C PRO A 19 12.77 26.97 -11.07
N GLU A 20 13.22 28.21 -10.90
CA GLU A 20 12.39 29.37 -10.54
C GLU A 20 11.54 29.88 -11.72
N ASN A 21 12.09 29.85 -12.94
CA ASN A 21 11.39 30.34 -14.14
C ASN A 21 10.70 29.23 -14.95
N LEU A 22 10.86 27.96 -14.55
CA LEU A 22 10.31 26.81 -15.24
C LEU A 22 8.79 26.93 -15.48
N GLN A 23 8.05 27.47 -14.49
CA GLN A 23 6.60 27.65 -14.59
C GLN A 23 6.17 28.56 -15.74
N ASP A 24 6.99 29.54 -16.12
CA ASP A 24 6.68 30.41 -17.26
C ASP A 24 6.70 29.62 -18.58
N PHE A 25 7.54 28.59 -18.64
CA PHE A 25 7.73 27.75 -19.81
C PHE A 25 6.73 26.59 -19.88
N VAL A 26 6.56 25.84 -18.79
CA VAL A 26 5.73 24.62 -18.79
C VAL A 26 4.35 24.81 -18.15
N GLY A 27 4.10 25.98 -17.55
CA GLY A 27 2.90 26.24 -16.77
C GLY A 27 3.06 25.82 -15.30
N LYS A 28 1.95 25.90 -14.54
CA LYS A 28 1.93 25.41 -13.15
C LYS A 28 2.29 23.91 -13.10
N PRO A 29 2.87 23.43 -11.98
CA PRO A 29 3.13 22.00 -11.80
C PRO A 29 1.87 21.18 -12.09
N VAL A 30 1.95 20.28 -13.08
CA VAL A 30 0.83 19.41 -13.48
C VAL A 30 0.62 18.29 -12.45
N PHE A 31 1.70 17.90 -11.78
CA PHE A 31 1.69 16.91 -10.71
C PHE A 31 2.12 17.58 -9.42
N THR A 32 1.15 18.03 -8.62
CA THR A 32 1.36 18.14 -7.18
C THR A 32 1.35 16.74 -6.61
N VAL A 33 2.34 16.40 -5.80
CA VAL A 33 2.37 15.14 -5.07
C VAL A 33 1.35 15.24 -3.94
N GLU A 34 0.05 15.23 -4.27
CA GLU A 34 -0.99 15.09 -3.27
C GLU A 34 -0.87 13.67 -2.71
N ARG A 35 -0.15 13.57 -1.59
CA ARG A 35 -0.19 12.36 -0.78
C ARG A 35 -1.63 12.21 -0.31
N MET A 36 -2.26 11.10 -0.67
CA MET A 36 -3.61 10.77 -0.19
C MET A 36 -3.70 10.82 1.35
N TYR A 37 -2.59 10.53 2.03
CA TYR A 37 -2.43 10.64 3.47
C TYR A 37 -1.10 11.31 3.82
N ASP A 38 -1.12 12.37 4.64
CA ASP A 38 0.09 12.95 5.24
C ASP A 38 0.72 11.99 6.25
N VAL A 39 -0.13 11.36 7.06
CA VAL A 39 0.19 10.31 8.02
C VAL A 39 -0.84 9.20 7.83
N THR A 40 -0.39 7.96 7.64
CA THR A 40 -1.31 6.82 7.51
C THR A 40 -1.93 6.48 8.86
N PRO A 41 -3.27 6.47 8.99
CA PRO A 41 -3.92 6.05 10.22
C PRO A 41 -3.84 4.52 10.40
N PRO A 42 -4.17 3.99 11.61
CA PRO A 42 -4.35 2.56 11.81
C PRO A 42 -5.31 1.96 10.77
N GLY A 43 -4.93 0.82 10.21
CA GLY A 43 -5.72 0.14 9.18
C GLY A 43 -5.45 0.58 7.75
N VAL A 44 -4.55 1.54 7.53
CA VAL A 44 -4.18 2.03 6.18
C VAL A 44 -2.69 1.78 5.90
N VAL A 45 -2.40 1.07 4.81
CA VAL A 45 -1.03 0.69 4.45
C VAL A 45 -0.78 0.89 2.96
N MET A 46 0.38 1.43 2.61
CA MET A 46 0.78 1.60 1.21
C MET A 46 1.33 0.28 0.63
N GLY A 47 0.77 -0.12 -0.50
CA GLY A 47 1.21 -1.27 -1.30
C GLY A 47 1.75 -0.86 -2.67
N LEU A 48 2.50 -1.75 -3.29
CA LEU A 48 2.97 -1.59 -4.67
C LEU A 48 2.20 -2.53 -5.60
N ALA A 49 1.55 -1.95 -6.59
CA ALA A 49 0.82 -2.66 -7.63
C ALA A 49 1.52 -2.60 -8.97
N TRP A 50 1.16 -3.56 -9.82
CA TRP A 50 1.48 -3.53 -11.23
C TRP A 50 0.17 -3.46 -12.00
N THR A 51 0.03 -2.43 -12.82
CA THR A 51 -1.14 -2.16 -13.66
C THR A 51 -0.74 -2.22 -15.13
N ALA A 52 -1.73 -2.17 -16.03
CA ALA A 52 -1.48 -2.08 -17.47
C ALA A 52 -0.64 -0.86 -17.88
N MET A 53 -0.64 0.21 -17.07
CA MET A 53 0.12 1.44 -17.30
C MET A 53 1.52 1.42 -16.65
N GLY A 54 1.88 0.33 -15.98
CA GLY A 54 3.13 0.20 -15.23
C GLY A 54 2.91 0.06 -13.73
N GLY A 55 3.99 0.22 -12.96
CA GLY A 55 3.93 0.19 -11.50
C GLY A 55 3.13 1.37 -10.95
N SER A 56 2.43 1.15 -9.84
CA SER A 56 1.73 2.20 -9.10
C SER A 56 1.78 1.94 -7.59
N THR A 57 1.76 3.00 -6.79
CA THR A 57 1.50 2.91 -5.35
C THR A 57 0.00 2.97 -5.10
N LEU A 58 -0.51 2.09 -4.23
CA LEU A 58 -1.91 2.13 -3.78
C LEU A 58 -1.99 2.08 -2.26
N PHE A 59 -3.12 2.49 -1.70
CA PHE A 59 -3.42 2.28 -0.30
C PHE A 59 -4.37 1.09 -0.15
N VAL A 60 -4.12 0.27 0.85
CA VAL A 60 -5.08 -0.74 1.32
C VAL A 60 -5.66 -0.21 2.61
N GLU A 61 -6.98 -0.08 2.65
CA GLU A 61 -7.73 0.50 3.75
C GLU A 61 -8.57 -0.59 4.41
N THR A 62 -8.59 -0.61 5.72
CA THR A 62 -9.42 -1.49 6.52
C THR A 62 -10.16 -0.69 7.57
N SER A 63 -11.45 -0.98 7.74
CA SER A 63 -12.30 -0.28 8.70
C SER A 63 -13.30 -1.23 9.34
N LEU A 64 -13.80 -0.83 10.50
CA LEU A 64 -14.87 -1.54 11.18
C LEU A 64 -16.20 -1.24 10.48
N ARG A 65 -16.87 -2.29 9.99
CA ARG A 65 -18.15 -2.18 9.28
C ARG A 65 -19.33 -2.03 10.25
N ARG A 66 -19.24 -2.66 11.42
CA ARG A 66 -20.27 -2.63 12.47
C ARG A 66 -19.60 -2.60 13.84
N PRO A 67 -20.17 -1.85 14.82
CA PRO A 67 -19.69 -1.92 16.20
C PRO A 67 -19.61 -3.37 16.68
N GLN A 68 -18.58 -3.68 17.47
CA GLN A 68 -18.52 -4.98 18.15
C GLN A 68 -19.67 -5.07 19.15
N ASP A 69 -20.46 -6.11 19.01
CA ASP A 69 -21.55 -6.45 19.90
C ASP A 69 -20.97 -7.20 21.11
N LYS A 70 -20.45 -6.45 22.09
CA LYS A 70 -19.78 -7.00 23.29
C LYS A 70 -20.72 -7.82 24.18
N ASP A 71 -22.02 -7.61 24.03
CA ASP A 71 -23.06 -8.27 24.82
C ASP A 71 -23.72 -9.45 24.06
N ALA A 72 -23.26 -9.74 22.83
CA ALA A 72 -23.74 -10.87 22.06
C ALA A 72 -23.43 -12.18 22.78
N LYS A 73 -24.48 -12.94 23.14
CA LYS A 73 -24.33 -14.31 23.63
C LYS A 73 -24.09 -15.25 22.46
N GLY A 74 -22.89 -15.84 22.40
CA GLY A 74 -22.48 -16.87 21.44
C GLY A 74 -21.25 -16.48 20.61
N ASP A 75 -20.54 -17.49 20.10
CA ASP A 75 -19.38 -17.29 19.21
C ASP A 75 -19.84 -16.76 17.85
N LYS A 76 -19.88 -15.43 17.68
CA LYS A 76 -20.09 -14.82 16.37
C LYS A 76 -18.74 -14.71 15.66
N ASP A 77 -18.56 -15.52 14.62
CA ASP A 77 -17.44 -15.34 13.70
C ASP A 77 -17.61 -14.02 12.92
N GLY A 78 -16.55 -13.23 12.90
CA GLY A 78 -16.48 -11.98 12.18
C GLY A 78 -16.61 -12.17 10.67
N SER A 79 -16.81 -11.08 9.93
CA SER A 79 -16.93 -11.14 8.46
C SER A 79 -15.98 -10.17 7.78
N LEU A 80 -15.50 -10.53 6.60
CA LEU A 80 -14.72 -9.64 5.74
C LEU A 80 -15.51 -9.25 4.48
N GLU A 81 -15.83 -7.97 4.35
CA GLU A 81 -16.31 -7.39 3.09
C GLU A 81 -15.14 -6.78 2.32
N VAL A 82 -15.11 -6.97 0.99
CA VAL A 82 -13.99 -6.54 0.15
C VAL A 82 -14.50 -5.74 -1.04
N THR A 83 -13.93 -4.56 -1.27
CA THR A 83 -14.32 -3.63 -2.36
C THR A 83 -13.11 -3.01 -3.05
N GLY A 84 -13.33 -2.34 -4.19
CA GLY A 84 -12.23 -1.70 -4.96
C GLY A 84 -12.00 -2.25 -6.36
N GLN A 85 -13.01 -2.88 -6.97
CA GLN A 85 -12.92 -3.61 -8.24
C GLN A 85 -11.82 -4.68 -8.26
N LEU A 86 -11.83 -5.53 -7.24
CA LEU A 86 -10.88 -6.64 -7.15
C LEU A 86 -11.31 -7.80 -8.05
N GLY A 87 -10.36 -8.35 -8.79
CA GLY A 87 -10.52 -9.62 -9.50
C GLY A 87 -10.55 -10.81 -8.53
N ASP A 88 -10.81 -12.01 -9.05
CA ASP A 88 -11.03 -13.18 -8.21
C ASP A 88 -9.75 -13.66 -7.49
N VAL A 89 -8.59 -13.50 -8.12
CA VAL A 89 -7.28 -13.84 -7.49
C VAL A 89 -7.00 -12.90 -6.32
N MET A 90 -7.28 -11.61 -6.48
CA MET A 90 -7.09 -10.64 -5.40
C MET A 90 -8.11 -10.83 -4.26
N LYS A 91 -9.36 -11.21 -4.56
CA LYS A 91 -10.33 -11.61 -3.51
C LYS A 91 -9.88 -12.84 -2.74
N GLU A 92 -9.33 -13.84 -3.44
CA GLU A 92 -8.75 -15.03 -2.80
C GLU A 92 -7.55 -14.65 -1.92
N SER A 93 -6.64 -13.81 -2.44
CA SER A 93 -5.51 -13.26 -1.68
C SER A 93 -5.97 -12.55 -0.40
N ALA A 94 -7.04 -11.75 -0.46
CA ALA A 94 -7.61 -11.10 0.72
C ALA A 94 -8.14 -12.11 1.76
N ARG A 95 -8.75 -13.22 1.34
CA ARG A 95 -9.23 -14.28 2.25
C ARG A 95 -8.08 -15.05 2.90
N ILE A 96 -7.02 -15.34 2.14
CA ILE A 96 -5.81 -15.99 2.65
C ILE A 96 -5.13 -15.08 3.68
N ALA A 97 -4.95 -13.81 3.32
CA ALA A 97 -4.39 -12.79 4.21
C ALA A 97 -5.20 -12.63 5.49
N TYR A 98 -6.53 -12.61 5.42
CA TYR A 98 -7.40 -12.52 6.60
C TYR A 98 -7.28 -13.74 7.51
N THR A 99 -7.28 -14.94 6.93
CA THR A 99 -7.07 -16.19 7.68
C THR A 99 -5.71 -16.18 8.41
N PHE A 100 -4.64 -15.78 7.71
CA PHE A 100 -3.33 -15.68 8.32
C PHE A 100 -3.26 -14.59 9.40
N ALA A 101 -3.82 -13.40 9.16
CA ALA A 101 -3.82 -12.31 10.13
C ALA A 101 -4.55 -12.68 11.42
N ARG A 102 -5.67 -13.40 11.34
CA ARG A 102 -6.37 -13.97 12.51
C ARG A 102 -5.47 -14.91 13.30
N ALA A 103 -4.88 -15.90 12.62
CA ALA A 103 -4.00 -16.89 13.25
C ALA A 103 -2.77 -16.24 13.88
N PHE A 104 -2.17 -15.27 13.20
CA PHE A 104 -1.02 -14.50 13.68
C PHE A 104 -1.38 -13.71 14.95
N LEU A 105 -2.51 -12.99 14.94
CA LEU A 105 -2.96 -12.21 16.09
C LEU A 105 -3.28 -13.09 17.29
N MET A 106 -3.91 -14.25 17.09
CA MET A 106 -4.19 -15.22 18.17
C MET A 106 -2.92 -15.73 18.85
N GLN A 107 -1.81 -15.86 18.12
CA GLN A 107 -0.53 -16.31 18.67
C GLN A 107 0.23 -15.19 19.40
N HIS A 108 0.20 -13.96 18.88
CA HIS A 108 1.03 -12.85 19.36
C HIS A 108 0.31 -11.92 20.35
N ALA A 109 -1.02 -11.83 20.27
CA ALA A 109 -1.87 -11.09 21.18
C ALA A 109 -3.14 -11.91 21.51
N PRO A 110 -3.03 -13.02 22.27
CA PRO A 110 -4.15 -13.95 22.50
C PRO A 110 -5.39 -13.34 23.16
N ALA A 111 -5.23 -12.23 23.88
CA ALA A 111 -6.33 -11.49 24.49
C ALA A 111 -7.06 -10.55 23.51
N ASN A 112 -6.53 -10.37 22.29
CA ASN A 112 -7.10 -9.54 21.25
C ASN A 112 -7.85 -10.42 20.23
N ASP A 113 -9.16 -10.50 20.38
CA ASP A 113 -10.07 -11.24 19.51
C ASP A 113 -10.63 -10.39 18.36
N TYR A 114 -10.10 -9.18 18.13
CA TYR A 114 -10.68 -8.19 17.24
C TYR A 114 -10.90 -8.73 15.82
N LEU A 115 -9.91 -9.40 15.22
CA LEU A 115 -10.05 -9.99 13.87
C LEU A 115 -10.93 -11.26 13.85
N VAL A 116 -11.21 -11.86 15.00
CA VAL A 116 -12.04 -13.07 15.10
C VAL A 116 -13.52 -12.70 15.16
N THR A 117 -13.88 -11.62 15.86
CA THR A 117 -15.28 -11.29 16.17
C THR A 117 -15.83 -10.09 15.38
N SER A 118 -14.95 -9.28 14.76
CA SER A 118 -15.39 -8.05 14.09
C SER A 118 -15.89 -8.25 12.67
N HIS A 119 -16.84 -7.39 12.26
CA HIS A 119 -17.18 -7.19 10.85
C HIS A 119 -16.26 -6.13 10.25
N ILE A 120 -15.35 -6.53 9.36
CA ILE A 120 -14.33 -5.67 8.77
C ILE A 120 -14.64 -5.43 7.29
N HIS A 121 -14.39 -4.20 6.83
CA HIS A 121 -14.44 -3.83 5.43
C HIS A 121 -13.02 -3.50 4.96
N LEU A 122 -12.55 -4.22 3.95
CA LEU A 122 -11.33 -3.95 3.23
C LEU A 122 -11.65 -3.23 1.91
N HIS A 123 -10.99 -2.12 1.67
CA HIS A 123 -11.09 -1.34 0.46
C HIS A 123 -9.73 -1.12 -0.17
N VAL A 124 -9.67 -1.22 -1.49
CA VAL A 124 -8.52 -0.78 -2.29
C VAL A 124 -9.02 0.32 -3.23
N PRO A 125 -8.64 1.59 -3.01
CA PRO A 125 -9.11 2.75 -3.77
C PRO A 125 -8.86 2.66 -5.28
N GLU A 126 -9.35 3.65 -6.02
CA GLU A 126 -9.43 3.64 -7.50
C GLU A 126 -10.40 2.59 -8.03
N GLY A 127 -11.65 2.61 -7.57
CA GLY A 127 -12.68 1.66 -8.00
C GLY A 127 -13.10 1.73 -9.46
N ALA A 128 -12.32 2.32 -10.37
CA ALA A 128 -12.50 2.27 -11.82
C ALA A 128 -11.39 1.48 -12.53
N THR A 129 -10.26 1.22 -11.84
CA THR A 129 -9.15 0.41 -12.34
C THR A 129 -9.24 -1.00 -11.75
N PRO A 130 -9.44 -2.04 -12.57
CA PRO A 130 -9.43 -3.42 -12.10
C PRO A 130 -8.09 -3.75 -11.45
N LYS A 131 -8.14 -4.41 -10.29
CA LYS A 131 -6.95 -4.84 -9.54
C LYS A 131 -7.01 -6.33 -9.33
N ASP A 132 -6.06 -7.03 -9.94
CA ASP A 132 -5.99 -8.48 -9.82
C ASP A 132 -4.57 -8.97 -9.62
N GLY A 133 -4.44 -10.08 -8.90
CA GLY A 133 -3.18 -10.70 -8.54
C GLY A 133 -2.86 -10.70 -7.04
N PRO A 134 -2.01 -11.63 -6.58
CA PRO A 134 -1.84 -11.91 -5.15
C PRO A 134 -0.82 -10.99 -4.45
N SER A 135 -0.21 -10.06 -5.18
CA SER A 135 0.99 -9.35 -4.74
C SER A 135 0.81 -8.29 -3.63
N ALA A 136 -0.41 -8.11 -3.16
CA ALA A 136 -0.76 -7.23 -2.06
C ALA A 136 -1.08 -8.01 -0.76
N GLY A 137 -0.87 -9.32 -0.74
CA GLY A 137 -1.15 -10.17 0.41
C GLY A 137 -0.51 -9.68 1.70
N CYS A 138 0.79 -9.34 1.68
CA CYS A 138 1.46 -8.79 2.87
C CYS A 138 0.92 -7.40 3.29
N THR A 139 0.54 -6.56 2.33
CA THR A 139 -0.07 -5.25 2.57
C THR A 139 -1.41 -5.41 3.30
N ILE A 140 -2.23 -6.37 2.86
CA ILE A 140 -3.53 -6.67 3.46
C ILE A 140 -3.38 -7.18 4.88
N VAL A 141 -2.47 -8.14 5.12
CA VAL A 141 -2.17 -8.65 6.48
C VAL A 141 -1.79 -7.50 7.40
N THR A 142 -0.89 -6.63 6.94
CA THR A 142 -0.40 -5.51 7.75
C THR A 142 -1.51 -4.50 8.05
N ALA A 143 -2.37 -4.19 7.08
CA ALA A 143 -3.52 -3.31 7.29
C ALA A 143 -4.48 -3.87 8.35
N LEU A 144 -4.83 -5.16 8.24
CA LEU A 144 -5.70 -5.83 9.21
C LEU A 144 -5.11 -5.84 10.63
N LEU A 145 -3.82 -6.15 10.77
CA LEU A 145 -3.14 -6.14 12.08
C LEU A 145 -3.02 -4.74 12.65
N SER A 146 -2.70 -3.74 11.81
CA SER A 146 -2.66 -2.33 12.17
C SER A 146 -4.01 -1.85 12.71
N LEU A 147 -5.11 -2.21 12.04
CA LEU A 147 -6.47 -1.92 12.51
C LEU A 147 -6.76 -2.60 13.86
N ALA A 148 -6.47 -3.90 13.97
CA ALA A 148 -6.74 -4.68 15.17
C ALA A 148 -5.94 -4.26 16.40
N MET A 149 -4.73 -3.74 16.20
CA MET A 149 -3.88 -3.21 17.28
C MET A 149 -4.14 -1.72 17.55
N GLY A 150 -4.88 -1.03 16.69
CA GLY A 150 -5.07 0.42 16.77
C GLY A 150 -3.76 1.21 16.59
N ARG A 151 -2.78 0.64 15.90
CA ARG A 151 -1.44 1.23 15.72
C ARG A 151 -1.17 1.52 14.26
N PRO A 152 -0.76 2.75 13.90
CA PRO A 152 -0.38 3.06 12.53
C PRO A 152 0.92 2.36 12.16
N VAL A 153 1.06 1.98 10.89
CA VAL A 153 2.32 1.45 10.36
C VAL A 153 3.39 2.53 10.26
N ARG A 154 4.64 2.12 10.07
CA ARG A 154 5.74 3.04 9.79
C ARG A 154 5.42 3.92 8.58
N GLN A 155 5.64 5.23 8.75
CA GLN A 155 5.40 6.21 7.69
C GLN A 155 6.40 6.06 6.54
N ASN A 156 5.97 6.41 5.33
CA ASN A 156 6.73 6.24 4.09
C ASN A 156 7.16 4.77 3.84
N LEU A 157 6.42 3.78 4.34
CA LEU A 157 6.67 2.36 4.07
C LEU A 157 5.75 1.89 2.94
N ALA A 158 6.32 1.29 1.89
CA ALA A 158 5.57 0.60 0.85
C ALA A 158 6.01 -0.87 0.76
N MET A 159 5.05 -1.76 0.51
CA MET A 159 5.34 -3.20 0.49
C MET A 159 4.65 -3.94 -0.66
N THR A 160 5.23 -5.07 -1.06
CA THR A 160 4.61 -6.01 -1.98
C THR A 160 5.06 -7.43 -1.65
N GLY A 161 4.20 -8.40 -1.90
CA GLY A 161 4.46 -9.80 -1.58
C GLY A 161 3.17 -10.57 -1.49
N GLU A 162 3.17 -11.75 -2.09
CA GLU A 162 2.10 -12.73 -1.89
C GLU A 162 2.30 -13.40 -0.53
N VAL A 163 1.21 -13.66 0.18
CA VAL A 163 1.24 -14.31 1.50
C VAL A 163 0.61 -15.69 1.40
N SER A 164 1.28 -16.71 1.95
CA SER A 164 0.68 -18.03 2.13
C SER A 164 -0.13 -18.11 3.42
N LEU A 165 -1.00 -19.12 3.55
CA LEU A 165 -1.70 -19.42 4.82
C LEU A 165 -0.74 -19.68 6.00
N THR A 166 0.50 -20.07 5.71
CA THR A 166 1.56 -20.31 6.71
C THR A 166 2.42 -19.09 7.00
N GLY A 167 2.12 -17.93 6.39
CA GLY A 167 2.84 -16.67 6.61
C GLY A 167 4.11 -16.51 5.77
N LYS A 168 4.37 -17.39 4.79
CA LYS A 168 5.50 -17.21 3.88
C LYS A 168 5.21 -16.09 2.92
N ILE A 169 6.20 -15.23 2.71
CA ILE A 169 6.15 -14.19 1.67
C ILE A 169 6.75 -14.74 0.38
N LEU A 170 5.92 -14.84 -0.66
CA LEU A 170 6.27 -15.41 -1.95
C LEU A 170 6.70 -14.32 -2.96
N PRO A 171 7.58 -14.66 -3.92
CA PRO A 171 8.01 -13.75 -4.97
C PRO A 171 6.86 -13.25 -5.82
N VAL A 172 6.94 -11.99 -6.26
CA VAL A 172 5.94 -11.37 -7.13
C VAL A 172 6.57 -10.82 -8.42
N GLY A 173 5.76 -10.66 -9.46
CA GLY A 173 6.17 -10.03 -10.71
C GLY A 173 6.27 -8.51 -10.63
N GLY A 174 6.87 -7.91 -11.66
CA GLY A 174 6.88 -6.46 -11.87
C GLY A 174 7.69 -5.67 -10.85
N ILE A 175 8.70 -6.28 -10.19
CA ILE A 175 9.48 -5.62 -9.14
C ILE A 175 10.15 -4.36 -9.66
N LYS A 176 10.72 -4.39 -10.87
CA LYS A 176 11.38 -3.22 -11.46
C LYS A 176 10.41 -2.05 -11.59
N GLU A 177 9.23 -2.30 -12.14
CA GLU A 177 8.19 -1.30 -12.37
C GLU A 177 7.61 -0.79 -11.04
N LYS A 178 7.40 -1.70 -10.07
CA LYS A 178 6.93 -1.37 -8.72
C LYS A 178 7.91 -0.49 -7.95
N THR A 179 9.21 -0.78 -8.04
CA THR A 179 10.26 0.03 -7.41
C THR A 179 10.36 1.41 -8.07
N ILE A 180 10.19 1.51 -9.39
CA ILE A 180 10.17 2.81 -10.10
C ILE A 180 8.94 3.64 -9.69
N ALA A 181 7.80 2.99 -9.47
CA ALA A 181 6.57 3.65 -9.04
C ALA A 181 6.62 4.15 -7.59
N ALA A 182 7.45 3.53 -6.76
CA ALA A 182 7.70 4.03 -5.42
C ALA A 182 8.42 5.37 -5.50
N GLN A 183 7.76 6.42 -5.00
CA GLN A 183 8.34 7.76 -4.96
C GLN A 183 9.64 7.80 -4.16
N ALA A 184 10.53 8.73 -4.54
CA ALA A 184 11.75 8.99 -3.79
C ALA A 184 11.41 9.28 -2.31
N GLY A 185 12.08 8.56 -1.39
CA GLY A 185 11.86 8.68 0.05
C GLY A 185 10.97 7.60 0.68
N LEU A 186 10.42 6.67 -0.11
CA LEU A 186 9.76 5.48 0.44
C LEU A 186 10.78 4.40 0.85
N THR A 187 10.54 3.79 2.01
CA THR A 187 11.19 2.55 2.43
C THR A 187 10.43 1.38 1.83
N LEU A 188 11.12 0.45 1.18
CA LEU A 188 10.49 -0.68 0.50
C LEU A 188 10.67 -2.00 1.24
N THR A 189 9.56 -2.73 1.41
CA THR A 189 9.56 -4.14 1.82
C THR A 189 9.22 -5.02 0.63
N LEU A 190 10.22 -5.77 0.17
CA LEU A 190 10.12 -6.66 -0.99
C LEU A 190 10.20 -8.13 -0.54
N PRO A 191 9.68 -9.09 -1.34
CA PRO A 191 9.80 -10.50 -1.01
C PRO A 191 11.26 -10.96 -0.89
N PRO A 192 11.53 -12.01 -0.09
CA PRO A 192 12.87 -12.55 0.05
C PRO A 192 13.51 -12.88 -1.31
N GLY A 193 14.74 -12.42 -1.53
CA GLY A 193 15.48 -12.66 -2.76
C GLY A 193 15.12 -11.75 -3.94
N GLN A 194 14.15 -10.83 -3.80
CA GLN A 194 13.77 -9.89 -4.87
C GLN A 194 14.31 -8.46 -4.68
N ALA A 195 15.02 -8.21 -3.58
CA ALA A 195 15.68 -6.93 -3.32
C ALA A 195 16.99 -6.80 -4.10
N ARG A 196 17.24 -5.65 -4.76
CA ARG A 196 18.58 -5.31 -5.28
C ARG A 196 19.40 -4.58 -4.22
N ARG A 197 20.73 -4.57 -4.37
CA ARG A 197 21.62 -3.75 -3.55
C ARG A 197 21.24 -2.27 -3.75
N GLY A 198 20.68 -1.65 -2.71
CA GLY A 198 20.22 -0.26 -2.73
C GLY A 198 18.71 -0.09 -2.49
N ASP A 199 17.89 -1.13 -2.72
CA ASP A 199 16.43 -1.02 -2.71
C ASP A 199 15.79 -1.19 -1.32
N VAL A 200 16.54 -1.67 -0.31
CA VAL A 200 15.95 -2.17 0.94
C VAL A 200 16.78 -1.79 2.17
N HIS A 201 16.13 -1.17 3.16
CA HIS A 201 16.52 -1.30 4.55
C HIS A 201 16.03 -2.67 5.02
N ARG A 202 16.95 -3.64 5.10
CA ARG A 202 16.64 -5.03 5.44
C ARG A 202 16.30 -5.07 6.92
N PRO A 203 15.07 -5.42 7.33
CA PRO A 203 14.88 -5.75 8.72
C PRO A 203 15.68 -7.02 9.01
N ALA A 204 16.43 -7.05 10.10
CA ALA A 204 17.07 -8.29 10.56
C ALA A 204 16.01 -9.39 10.68
N SER A 205 16.39 -10.66 10.64
CA SER A 205 15.46 -11.81 10.73
C SER A 205 14.57 -11.82 11.99
N ARG A 206 14.83 -10.95 12.98
CA ARG A 206 13.99 -10.71 14.16
C ARG A 206 13.00 -9.55 14.02
N GLU A 207 13.14 -8.69 13.02
CA GLU A 207 12.31 -7.48 12.84
C GLU A 207 11.07 -7.72 11.98
N GLN A 208 10.84 -8.96 11.50
CA GLN A 208 9.50 -9.34 11.01
C GLN A 208 8.45 -9.29 12.13
N GLU A 209 8.88 -9.41 13.40
CA GLU A 209 8.04 -9.16 14.58
C GLU A 209 7.91 -7.66 14.91
N GLY A 210 8.80 -6.80 14.38
CA GLY A 210 8.91 -5.37 14.72
C GLY A 210 8.25 -4.40 13.74
N LEU A 211 7.44 -4.90 12.80
CA LEU A 211 6.60 -4.09 11.91
C LEU A 211 5.26 -3.68 12.55
N LEU A 212 5.06 -4.00 13.84
CA LEU A 212 3.86 -3.75 14.67
C LEU A 212 4.20 -3.12 16.03
#